data_AF-R5BRF0-F1
#
_entry.id   AF-R5BRF0-F1
#
_cell.length_a   1.000
_cell.length_b   1.000
_cell.length_c   1.000
_cell.angle_alpha   90.00
_cell.angle_beta   90.00
_cell.angle_gamma   90.00
#
_symmetry.space_group_name_H-M   'P 1'
#
loop_
_entity.id
_entity.type
_entity.pdbx_description
1 polymer ?
#
loop_
_entity_poly.entity_id
_entity_poly.type
_entity_poly.pdbx_seq_one_letter_code
_entity_poly.pdbx_strand_id
1 'polypeptide(L)'
;MFGVDYIKAQELGFKFIARDPVGGECVHREKPKKNDGGYWVSEGWRYVDGYCCLDKKNVMDIDDAIKIEKSSPFKAAPKWEPETVELKCQYCGKKFIGRSKNRKYCSGKCANDNKIQKRKAKEAAQHD
;
A
#
# COMPACT_ATOMS: atom_id res chain seq x y z
N MET A 1 -2.37 -0.87 -4.16
CA MET A 1 -2.22 -1.58 -5.44
C MET A 1 -1.03 -0.96 -6.16
N PHE A 2 -0.28 -1.80 -6.85
CA PHE A 2 1.15 -1.77 -7.16
C PHE A 2 1.71 -0.43 -7.65
N GLY A 3 2.59 0.18 -6.84
CA GLY A 3 3.56 1.13 -7.35
C GLY A 3 4.64 0.28 -8.03
N VAL A 4 4.72 0.39 -9.34
CA VAL A 4 5.67 -0.37 -10.14
C VAL A 4 7.04 0.23 -9.86
N ASP A 5 7.94 -0.52 -9.22
CA ASP A 5 9.18 0.06 -8.69
C ASP A 5 10.25 0.19 -9.79
N TYR A 6 9.99 1.05 -10.78
CA TYR A 6 10.93 1.34 -11.85
C TYR A 6 12.25 1.91 -11.33
N ILE A 7 12.23 2.60 -10.18
CA ILE A 7 13.43 3.11 -9.53
C ILE A 7 14.32 1.94 -9.10
N LYS A 8 13.77 0.94 -8.39
CA LYS A 8 14.53 -0.27 -8.05
C LYS A 8 14.97 -1.06 -9.30
N ALA A 9 14.13 -1.13 -10.33
CA ALA A 9 14.52 -1.79 -11.57
C ALA A 9 15.70 -1.07 -12.24
N GLN A 10 15.71 0.26 -12.23
CA GLN A 10 16.84 1.04 -12.73
C GLN A 10 18.12 0.78 -11.93
N GLU A 11 18.04 0.74 -10.59
CA GLU A 11 19.16 0.40 -9.71
C GLU A 11 19.72 -1.02 -9.98
N LEU A 12 18.86 -1.96 -10.38
CA LEU A 12 19.24 -3.33 -10.75
C LEU A 12 19.79 -3.47 -12.18
N GLY A 13 19.92 -2.34 -12.90
CA GLY A 13 20.49 -2.26 -14.24
C GLY A 13 19.51 -2.52 -15.39
N PHE A 14 18.20 -2.46 -15.13
CA PHE A 14 17.20 -2.49 -16.19
C PHE A 14 17.10 -1.13 -16.90
N LYS A 15 16.86 -1.16 -18.21
CA LYS A 15 16.88 0.02 -19.09
C LYS A 15 15.61 0.22 -19.87
N PHE A 16 14.88 -0.85 -20.17
CA PHE A 16 13.69 -0.78 -21.01
C PHE A 16 12.48 -1.38 -20.30
N ILE A 17 11.33 -0.76 -20.51
CA ILE A 17 10.02 -1.24 -20.04
C ILE A 17 9.20 -1.62 -21.26
N ALA A 18 8.66 -2.83 -21.26
CA ALA A 18 7.59 -3.23 -22.16
C ALA A 18 6.27 -3.22 -21.38
N ARG A 19 5.37 -2.32 -21.77
CA ARG A 19 4.07 -2.10 -21.11
C ARG A 19 2.94 -2.58 -22.01
N ASP A 20 2.04 -3.38 -21.43
CA ASP A 20 0.73 -3.69 -21.99
C ASP A 20 -0.37 -3.09 -21.10
N PRO A 21 -1.21 -2.17 -21.64
CA PRO A 21 -2.34 -1.58 -20.91
C PRO A 21 -3.35 -2.59 -20.32
N VAL A 22 -3.41 -3.80 -20.85
CA VAL A 22 -4.32 -4.87 -20.44
C VAL A 22 -3.57 -5.99 -19.70
N GLY A 23 -2.36 -6.31 -20.16
CA GLY A 23 -1.64 -7.54 -19.81
C GLY A 23 -0.71 -7.46 -18.61
N GLY A 24 -0.03 -6.33 -18.38
CA GLY A 24 1.03 -6.20 -17.37
C GLY A 24 2.32 -5.60 -17.93
N GLU A 25 3.38 -5.62 -17.14
CA GLU A 25 4.63 -4.90 -17.45
C GLU A 25 5.87 -5.74 -17.15
N CYS A 26 6.86 -5.64 -18.05
CA CYS A 26 8.16 -6.27 -17.87
C CYS A 26 9.33 -5.31 -18.08
N VAL A 27 10.40 -5.54 -17.31
CA VAL A 27 11.68 -4.84 -17.37
C VAL A 27 12.70 -5.66 -18.14
N HIS A 28 13.52 -4.94 -18.91
CA HIS A 28 14.55 -5.51 -19.76
C HIS A 28 15.86 -4.74 -19.59
N ARG A 29 16.98 -5.45 -19.55
CA ARG A 29 18.33 -4.86 -19.50
C ARG A 29 18.78 -4.34 -20.86
N GLU A 30 18.25 -4.94 -21.91
CA GLU A 30 18.56 -4.64 -23.30
C GLU A 30 17.27 -4.42 -24.09
N LYS A 31 17.37 -3.88 -25.29
CA LYS A 31 16.20 -3.60 -26.12
C LYS A 31 15.49 -4.92 -26.47
N PRO A 32 14.26 -5.17 -25.98
CA PRO A 32 13.61 -6.45 -26.17
C PRO A 32 13.18 -6.67 -27.62
N LYS A 33 13.09 -7.95 -28.01
CA LYS A 33 12.57 -8.39 -29.30
C LYS A 33 11.35 -9.28 -29.07
N LYS A 34 10.49 -9.38 -30.07
CA LYS A 34 9.34 -10.28 -30.01
C LYS A 34 9.78 -11.72 -30.31
N ASN A 35 9.28 -12.67 -29.54
CA ASN A 35 9.34 -14.09 -29.89
C ASN A 35 8.13 -14.50 -30.74
N ASP A 36 8.10 -15.76 -31.21
CA ASP A 36 7.01 -16.31 -32.03
C ASP A 36 5.63 -16.29 -31.33
N GLY A 37 5.64 -16.26 -29.99
CA GLY A 37 4.45 -16.11 -29.16
C GLY A 37 3.96 -14.66 -28.99
N GLY A 38 4.66 -13.69 -29.59
CA GLY A 38 4.32 -12.26 -29.52
C GLY A 38 4.83 -11.54 -28.28
N TYR A 39 5.59 -12.21 -27.41
CA TYR A 39 6.10 -11.66 -26.15
C TYR A 39 7.41 -10.88 -26.34
N TRP A 40 7.57 -9.78 -25.60
CA TRP A 40 8.83 -9.07 -25.49
C TRP A 40 9.80 -9.84 -24.60
N VAL A 41 10.94 -10.25 -25.16
CA VAL A 41 11.99 -10.99 -24.46
C VAL A 41 13.35 -10.34 -24.69
N SER A 42 14.19 -10.38 -23.67
CA SER A 42 15.61 -10.01 -23.73
C SER A 42 16.39 -10.88 -22.75
N GLU A 43 17.72 -10.88 -22.75
CA GLU A 43 18.44 -11.57 -21.69
C GLU A 43 18.11 -10.96 -20.30
N GLY A 44 17.80 -11.81 -19.33
CA GLY A 44 17.56 -11.40 -17.94
C GLY A 44 16.29 -10.59 -17.68
N TRP A 45 15.31 -10.60 -18.58
CA TRP A 45 14.03 -9.89 -18.40
C TRP A 45 13.19 -10.42 -17.23
N ARG A 46 12.36 -9.56 -16.63
CA ARG A 46 11.48 -9.91 -15.48
C ARG A 46 10.17 -9.13 -15.51
N TYR A 47 9.14 -9.67 -14.85
CA TYR A 47 7.87 -8.96 -14.61
C TYR A 47 8.00 -7.94 -13.48
N VAL A 48 7.26 -6.84 -13.58
CA VAL A 48 7.18 -5.80 -12.54
C VAL A 48 5.78 -5.65 -11.97
N ASP A 49 4.74 -5.82 -12.79
CA ASP A 49 3.34 -5.88 -12.35
C ASP A 49 2.48 -6.73 -13.31
N GLY A 50 1.56 -7.53 -12.76
CA GLY A 50 0.55 -8.28 -13.54
C GLY A 50 1.03 -9.54 -14.30
N TYR A 51 0.28 -9.86 -15.37
CA TYR A 51 0.44 -11.03 -16.25
C TYR A 51 1.22 -10.65 -17.53
N CYS A 52 1.29 -11.55 -18.51
CA CYS A 52 2.10 -11.37 -19.71
C CYS A 52 1.58 -10.22 -20.61
N CYS A 53 2.51 -9.41 -21.15
CA CYS A 53 2.23 -8.40 -22.15
C CYS A 53 1.82 -9.05 -23.51
N LEU A 54 0.56 -8.90 -23.91
CA LEU A 54 -0.02 -9.32 -25.20
C LEU A 54 -0.16 -8.15 -26.20
N ASP A 55 -0.11 -6.89 -25.76
CA ASP A 55 -0.28 -5.71 -26.62
C ASP A 55 1.03 -5.17 -27.23
N LYS A 56 0.89 -4.56 -28.41
CA LYS A 56 1.81 -4.65 -29.53
C LYS A 56 2.82 -3.51 -29.63
N LYS A 57 2.78 -2.45 -28.81
CA LYS A 57 3.44 -1.18 -29.20
C LYS A 57 4.19 -0.31 -28.18
N ASN A 58 4.45 -0.69 -26.93
CA ASN A 58 5.13 0.25 -26.00
C ASN A 58 6.36 -0.35 -25.32
N VAL A 59 7.46 -0.45 -26.07
CA VAL A 59 8.81 -0.51 -25.46
C VAL A 59 9.29 0.92 -25.29
N MET A 60 9.57 1.32 -24.06
CA MET A 60 10.07 2.65 -23.70
C MET A 60 11.31 2.55 -22.81
N ASP A 61 12.03 3.66 -22.69
CA ASP A 61 13.13 3.77 -21.72
C ASP A 61 12.57 3.82 -20.28
N ILE A 62 13.31 3.25 -19.34
CA ILE A 62 12.95 3.26 -17.92
C ILE A 62 12.86 4.68 -17.36
N ASP A 63 13.69 5.62 -17.84
CA ASP A 63 13.61 7.03 -17.45
C ASP A 63 12.29 7.66 -17.89
N ASP A 64 11.82 7.31 -19.08
CA ASP A 64 10.54 7.81 -19.60
C ASP A 64 9.36 7.18 -18.86
N ALA A 65 9.46 5.91 -18.48
CA ALA A 65 8.47 5.25 -17.62
C ALA A 65 8.37 5.94 -16.24
N ILE A 66 9.51 6.26 -15.61
CA ILE A 66 9.58 6.99 -14.34
C ILE A 66 8.98 8.40 -14.49
N LYS A 67 9.26 9.11 -15.59
CA LYS A 67 8.67 10.44 -15.85
C LYS A 67 7.14 10.34 -15.98
N ILE A 68 6.64 9.36 -16.73
CA ILE A 68 5.20 9.13 -16.90
C ILE A 68 4.55 8.87 -15.53
N GLU A 69 5.13 7.97 -14.72
CA GLU A 69 4.63 7.66 -13.38
C GLU A 69 4.56 8.90 -12.49
N LYS A 70 5.64 9.70 -12.46
CA LYS A 70 5.71 10.96 -11.68
C LYS A 70 4.72 12.01 -12.18
N SER A 71 4.46 12.05 -13.48
CA SER A 71 3.55 13.00 -14.12
C SER A 71 2.07 12.61 -14.04
N SER A 72 1.75 11.39 -13.58
CA SER A 72 0.38 10.90 -13.54
C SER A 72 -0.51 11.81 -12.68
N PRO A 73 -1.61 12.37 -13.24
CA PRO A 73 -2.57 13.15 -12.47
C PRO A 73 -3.33 12.27 -11.46
N PHE A 74 -3.36 10.96 -11.71
CA PHE A 74 -3.84 9.94 -10.80
C PHE A 74 -2.65 9.42 -9.98
N LYS A 75 -2.12 10.25 -9.08
CA LYS A 75 -1.17 9.75 -8.08
C LYS A 75 -1.87 8.65 -7.29
N ALA A 76 -1.23 7.50 -7.14
CA ALA A 76 -1.65 6.51 -6.17
C ALA A 76 -1.86 7.24 -4.84
N ALA A 77 -3.08 7.18 -4.29
CA ALA A 77 -3.36 7.80 -3.00
C ALA A 77 -2.26 7.35 -2.03
N PRO A 78 -1.69 8.27 -1.24
CA PRO A 78 -0.67 7.89 -0.28
C PRO A 78 -1.18 6.72 0.54
N LYS A 79 -0.29 5.77 0.87
CA LYS A 79 -0.58 4.68 1.80
C LYS A 79 -1.31 5.31 2.98
N TRP A 80 -2.54 4.87 3.28
CA TRP A 80 -3.31 5.39 4.41
C TRP A 80 -2.52 5.11 5.69
N GLU A 81 -1.67 6.05 6.09
CA GLU A 81 -1.04 6.06 7.39
C GLU A 81 -2.09 6.62 8.35
N PRO A 82 -2.67 5.80 9.23
CA PRO A 82 -3.66 6.31 10.17
C PRO A 82 -2.98 7.33 11.05
N GLU A 83 -3.42 8.59 10.99
CA GLU A 83 -2.96 9.64 11.90
C GLU A 83 -3.19 9.14 13.34
N THR A 84 -2.09 8.88 14.03
CA THR A 84 -2.15 8.41 15.41
C THR A 84 -2.22 9.59 16.36
N VAL A 85 -3.09 9.50 17.36
CA VAL A 85 -3.33 10.58 18.33
C VAL A 85 -2.98 10.12 19.74
N GLU A 86 -2.29 10.96 20.51
CA GLU A 86 -2.08 10.75 21.95
C GLU A 86 -3.37 11.04 22.72
N LEU A 87 -3.83 10.07 23.50
CA LEU A 87 -5.08 10.11 24.24
C LEU A 87 -4.85 9.72 25.70
N LYS A 88 -5.73 10.16 26.59
CA LYS A 88 -5.74 9.76 28.00
C LYS A 88 -6.85 8.75 28.26
N CYS A 89 -6.54 7.61 28.87
CA CYS A 89 -7.54 6.61 29.19
C CYS A 89 -8.51 7.13 30.27
N GLN A 90 -9.82 7.07 30.00
CA GLN A 90 -10.85 7.52 30.94
C GLN A 90 -11.01 6.62 32.18
N TYR A 91 -10.48 5.39 32.15
CA TYR A 91 -10.56 4.45 33.27
C TYR A 91 -9.32 4.51 34.17
N CYS A 92 -8.12 4.36 33.61
CA CYS A 92 -6.87 4.29 34.39
C CYS A 92 -6.01 5.57 34.33
N GLY A 93 -6.41 6.60 33.57
CA GLY A 93 -5.70 7.86 33.46
C GLY A 93 -4.40 7.84 32.64
N LYS A 94 -3.96 6.67 32.14
CA LYS A 94 -2.70 6.52 31.38
C LYS A 94 -2.81 7.13 29.98
N LYS A 95 -1.72 7.73 29.50
CA LYS A 95 -1.57 8.16 28.11
C LYS A 95 -1.37 6.95 27.19
N PHE A 96 -1.96 6.97 26.00
CA PHE A 96 -1.83 5.92 25.00
C PHE A 96 -2.02 6.47 23.57
N ILE A 97 -1.48 5.74 22.58
CA ILE A 97 -1.61 6.09 21.17
C ILE A 97 -2.85 5.40 20.57
N GLY A 98 -3.78 6.20 20.04
CA GLY A 98 -5.00 5.74 19.37
C GLY A 98 -4.96 5.97 17.87
N ARG A 99 -5.63 5.11 17.10
CA ARG A 99 -5.88 5.32 15.67
C ARG A 99 -7.07 6.26 15.38
N SER A 100 -7.73 6.76 16.42
CA SER A 100 -8.90 7.63 16.32
C SER A 100 -9.07 8.41 17.62
N LYS A 101 -9.45 9.69 17.50
CA LYS A 101 -9.76 10.60 18.61
C LYS A 101 -10.94 10.12 19.47
N ASN A 102 -11.77 9.20 18.96
CA ASN A 102 -12.94 8.66 19.65
C ASN A 102 -12.60 7.53 20.64
N ARG A 103 -11.35 7.06 20.69
CA ARG A 103 -10.97 5.95 21.57
C ARG A 103 -10.86 6.42 23.02
N LYS A 104 -11.66 5.82 23.91
CA LYS A 104 -11.76 6.23 25.32
C LYS A 104 -10.82 5.47 26.27
N TYR A 105 -10.34 4.29 25.86
CA TYR A 105 -9.58 3.39 26.73
C TYR A 105 -8.30 2.90 26.06
N CYS A 106 -7.24 2.75 26.86
CA CYS A 106 -5.95 2.27 26.37
C CYS A 106 -6.01 0.80 25.94
N SER A 107 -6.80 -0.03 26.63
CA SER A 107 -6.91 -1.48 26.38
C SER A 107 -8.34 -2.00 26.55
N GLY A 108 -8.59 -3.20 26.00
CA GLY A 108 -9.86 -3.90 26.18
C GLY A 108 -10.18 -4.19 27.65
N LYS A 109 -9.15 -4.44 28.48
CA LYS A 109 -9.30 -4.60 29.93
C LYS A 109 -9.93 -3.37 30.58
N CYS A 110 -9.40 -2.17 30.30
CA CYS A 110 -9.94 -0.93 30.85
C CYS A 110 -11.37 -0.64 30.39
N ALA A 111 -11.70 -1.01 29.15
CA ALA A 111 -13.07 -0.89 28.65
C ALA A 111 -14.03 -1.84 29.39
N ASN A 112 -13.60 -3.08 29.64
CA ASN A 112 -14.40 -4.09 30.33
C ASN A 112 -14.58 -3.77 31.83
N ASP A 113 -13.49 -3.40 32.52
CA ASP A 113 -13.54 -3.06 33.94
C ASP A 113 -14.49 -1.87 34.18
N ASN A 114 -14.43 -0.84 33.33
CA ASN A 114 -15.37 0.29 33.40
C ASN A 114 -16.82 -0.14 33.18
N LYS A 115 -17.09 -1.10 32.28
CA LYS A 115 -18.43 -1.64 32.04
C LYS A 115 -18.96 -2.37 33.29
N ILE A 116 -18.13 -3.17 33.93
CA ILE A 116 -18.48 -3.91 35.16
C ILE A 116 -18.78 -2.93 36.31
N GLN A 117 -17.92 -1.93 36.52
CA GLN A 117 -18.12 -0.90 37.55
C GLN A 117 -19.44 -0.15 37.38
N LYS A 118 -19.77 0.25 36.14
CA LYS A 118 -21.06 0.90 35.85
C LYS A 118 -22.27 0.00 36.12
N ARG A 119 -22.16 -1.31 35.87
CA ARG A 119 -23.25 -2.25 36.17
C ARG A 119 -23.47 -2.36 37.67
N LYS A 120 -22.41 -2.54 38.45
CA LYS A 120 -22.48 -2.58 39.93
C LYS A 120 -23.07 -1.30 40.52
N ALA A 121 -22.67 -0.14 40.01
CA ALA A 121 -23.21 1.14 40.46
C ALA A 121 -24.72 1.27 40.19
N LYS A 122 -25.21 0.74 39.06
CA LYS A 122 -26.64 0.70 38.74
C LYS A 122 -27.40 -0.27 39.64
N GLU A 123 -26.84 -1.45 39.88
CA GLU A 123 -27.43 -2.46 40.78
C GLU A 123 -27.51 -1.93 42.22
N ALA A 124 -26.49 -1.22 42.70
CA ALA A 124 -26.49 -0.57 44.01
C ALA A 124 -27.53 0.56 44.12
N ALA A 125 -27.72 1.34 43.05
CA ALA A 125 -28.72 2.42 43.01
C ALA A 125 -30.18 1.95 42.83
N GLN A 126 -30.40 0.65 42.61
CA GLN A 126 -31.75 0.05 42.50
C GLN A 126 -32.20 -0.62 43.81
N HIS A 127 -31.33 -0.68 44.81
CA HIS A 127 -31.57 -1.30 46.11
C HIS A 127 -31.66 -0.29 47.26
N ASP A 128 -31.78 1.00 46.92
CA ASP A 128 -32.12 2.14 47.80
C ASP A 128 -33.49 2.67 47.37
#